data_AF-A0A662YFU0-F1
#
_entry.id   AF-A0A662YFU0-F1
#
_cell.length_a   1.000
_cell.length_b   1.000
_cell.length_c   1.000
_cell.angle_alpha   90.00
_cell.angle_beta   90.00
_cell.angle_gamma   90.00
#
_symmetry.space_group_name_H-M   'P 1'
#
loop_
_entity.id
_entity.type
_entity.pdbx_description
1 polymer ?
#
loop_
_entity_poly.entity_id
_entity_poly.type
_entity_poly.pdbx_seq_one_letter_code
_entity_poly.pdbx_strand_id
1 'polypeptide(L)'
;GERDYRLERAAKANTVVSASEALGAPQPDGYPDPVIWTHLQSFREGVNLRLYTIDAYRAAPQFPQWQPCYGQRYIARNRRFDVQEVANLSFAGIETDLRRFAMEAAELRSAQGVARKVKDPGTLEDASRDV
;
A
#
# COMPACT_ATOMS: atom_id res chain seq x y z
N GLY A 1 -12.02 -5.79 29.25
CA GLY A 1 -13.47 -5.49 29.41
C GLY A 1 -14.21 -5.70 28.10
N GLU A 2 -15.54 -5.56 28.08
CA GLU A 2 -16.38 -5.85 26.89
C GLU A 2 -15.95 -5.06 25.64
N ARG A 3 -15.43 -3.84 25.80
CA ARG A 3 -14.82 -3.05 24.71
C ARG A 3 -13.58 -3.70 24.12
N ASP A 4 -12.66 -4.19 24.94
CA ASP A 4 -11.43 -4.84 24.49
C ASP A 4 -11.75 -6.12 23.73
N TYR A 5 -12.74 -6.87 24.22
CA TYR A 5 -13.19 -8.10 23.56
C TYR A 5 -13.82 -7.83 22.19
N ARG A 6 -14.59 -6.73 22.04
CA ARG A 6 -15.14 -6.31 20.73
C ARG A 6 -14.04 -5.84 19.77
N LEU A 7 -13.06 -5.08 20.27
CA LEU A 7 -11.90 -4.64 19.48
C LEU A 7 -11.04 -5.83 19.03
N GLU A 8 -10.77 -6.78 19.92
CA GLU A 8 -9.99 -7.98 19.62
C GLU A 8 -10.72 -8.88 18.61
N ARG A 9 -12.05 -9.03 18.74
CA ARG A 9 -12.86 -9.78 17.78
C ARG A 9 -12.90 -9.11 16.40
N ALA A 10 -12.96 -7.77 16.36
CA ALA A 10 -12.87 -7.00 15.12
C ALA A 10 -11.48 -7.08 14.47
N ALA A 11 -10.40 -6.99 15.27
CA ALA A 11 -9.03 -7.13 14.79
C ALA A 11 -8.76 -8.54 14.23
N LYS A 12 -9.30 -9.59 14.87
CA LYS A 12 -9.23 -10.97 14.35
C LYS A 12 -10.11 -11.18 13.11
N ALA A 13 -11.14 -10.38 12.93
CA ALA A 13 -12.00 -10.37 11.76
C ALA A 13 -11.47 -9.44 10.64
N ASN A 14 -10.32 -8.76 10.80
CA ASN A 14 -9.68 -8.09 9.68
C ASN A 14 -9.34 -9.15 8.64
N THR A 15 -10.14 -9.18 7.59
CA THR A 15 -9.92 -10.02 6.42
C THR A 15 -8.57 -9.64 5.84
N VAL A 16 -7.63 -10.58 5.84
CA VAL A 16 -6.48 -10.51 4.93
C VAL A 16 -7.08 -10.66 3.55
N VAL A 17 -7.40 -9.53 2.92
CA VAL A 17 -7.84 -9.50 1.52
C VAL A 17 -6.69 -9.93 0.64
N SER A 18 -7.02 -10.59 -0.48
CA SER A 18 -6.01 -10.97 -1.47
C SER A 18 -5.24 -9.74 -1.94
N ALA A 19 -3.99 -9.91 -2.37
CA ALA A 19 -3.22 -8.79 -2.93
C ALA A 19 -3.97 -8.10 -4.09
N SER A 20 -4.68 -8.88 -4.92
CA SER A 20 -5.53 -8.37 -5.99
C SER A 20 -6.71 -7.53 -5.48
N GLU A 21 -7.34 -7.90 -4.37
CA GLU A 21 -8.39 -7.08 -3.76
C GLU A 21 -7.83 -5.81 -3.11
N ALA A 22 -6.68 -5.93 -2.45
CA ALA A 22 -6.02 -4.80 -1.78
C ALA A 22 -5.61 -3.71 -2.77
N LEU A 23 -5.20 -4.10 -3.99
CA LEU A 23 -4.78 -3.20 -5.05
C LEU A 23 -5.97 -2.47 -5.72
N GLY A 24 -7.20 -2.98 -5.56
CA GLY A 24 -8.40 -2.35 -6.09
C GLY A 24 -8.51 -2.41 -7.62
N ALA A 25 -9.24 -1.46 -8.21
CA ALA A 25 -9.35 -1.36 -9.67
C ALA A 25 -8.00 -0.95 -10.29
N PRO A 26 -7.69 -1.38 -11.53
CA PRO A 26 -6.49 -0.94 -12.24
C PRO A 26 -6.41 0.59 -12.29
N GLN A 27 -5.21 1.12 -12.05
CA GLN A 27 -5.02 2.56 -12.10
C GLN A 27 -5.08 3.08 -13.55
N PRO A 28 -5.56 4.31 -13.79
CA PRO A 28 -5.63 4.88 -15.14
C PRO A 28 -4.28 5.01 -15.84
N ASP A 29 -3.19 5.03 -15.07
CA ASP A 29 -1.81 5.14 -15.56
C ASP A 29 -1.17 3.77 -15.87
N GLY A 30 -1.92 2.67 -15.73
CA GLY A 30 -1.50 1.33 -16.09
C GLY A 30 -0.72 0.58 -15.01
N TYR A 31 -0.44 1.21 -13.86
CA TYR A 31 0.22 0.55 -12.74
C TYR A 31 -0.79 -0.17 -11.82
N PRO A 32 -0.35 -1.22 -11.11
CA PRO A 32 -1.25 -2.03 -10.28
C PRO A 32 -1.63 -1.37 -8.95
N ASP A 33 -0.88 -0.38 -8.47
CA ASP A 33 -1.05 0.30 -7.18
C ASP A 33 -1.28 1.81 -7.36
N PRO A 34 -1.96 2.55 -6.48
CA PRO A 34 -2.24 3.97 -6.65
C PRO A 34 -1.04 4.89 -6.33
N VAL A 35 -1.05 6.11 -6.89
CA VAL A 35 -0.17 7.21 -6.46
C VAL A 35 -0.67 7.75 -5.10
N ILE A 36 0.17 7.68 -4.07
CA ILE A 36 -0.16 8.05 -2.69
C ILE A 36 0.65 9.23 -2.14
N TRP A 37 1.83 9.54 -2.68
CA TRP A 37 2.68 10.62 -2.17
C TRP A 37 2.30 11.97 -2.79
N THR A 38 1.57 12.77 -2.02
CA THR A 38 1.12 14.10 -2.47
C THR A 38 1.91 15.23 -1.83
N HIS A 39 2.20 15.14 -0.53
CA HIS A 39 2.86 16.21 0.22
C HIS A 39 3.93 15.67 1.17
N LEU A 40 5.01 16.42 1.32
CA LEU A 40 6.00 16.25 2.38
C LEU A 40 5.61 17.15 3.56
N GLN A 41 5.53 16.54 4.74
CA GLN A 41 5.26 17.24 5.99
C GLN A 41 6.56 17.43 6.78
N SER A 42 6.83 18.64 7.28
CA SER A 42 8.00 18.95 8.09
C SER A 42 7.61 19.74 9.33
N PHE A 43 8.25 19.47 10.46
CA PHE A 43 8.00 20.24 11.69
C PHE A 43 8.52 21.66 11.54
N ARG A 44 7.73 22.62 12.00
CA ARG A 44 8.21 23.99 12.15
C ARG A 44 9.24 24.07 13.27
N GLU A 45 10.22 24.93 13.08
CA GLU A 45 11.21 25.23 14.11
C GLU A 45 10.52 25.72 15.40
N GLY A 46 11.03 25.29 16.56
CA GLY A 46 10.48 25.65 17.87
C GLY A 46 9.20 24.92 18.29
N VAL A 47 8.63 24.05 17.45
CA VAL A 47 7.49 23.22 17.84
C VAL A 47 7.94 22.03 18.67
N ASN A 48 7.31 21.86 19.84
CA ASN A 48 7.56 20.70 20.70
C ASN A 48 6.99 19.43 20.07
N LEU A 49 7.84 18.42 19.82
CA LEU A 49 7.46 17.12 19.24
C LEU A 49 6.42 16.36 20.08
N ARG A 50 6.31 16.63 21.38
CA ARG A 50 5.26 16.04 22.25
C ARG A 50 3.85 16.47 21.86
N LEU A 51 3.71 17.55 21.07
CA LEU A 51 2.44 18.00 20.51
C LEU A 51 2.07 17.26 19.22
N TYR A 52 2.90 16.33 18.76
CA TYR A 52 2.55 15.43 17.67
C TYR A 52 1.65 14.32 18.20
N THR A 53 0.39 14.35 17.78
CA THR A 53 -0.58 13.28 18.05
C THR A 53 -1.04 12.69 16.73
N ILE A 54 -1.12 11.36 16.68
CA ILE A 54 -1.76 10.63 15.59
C ILE A 54 -3.22 10.51 15.99
N ASP A 55 -4.09 11.29 15.34
CA ASP A 55 -5.52 11.25 15.64
C ASP A 55 -6.18 10.14 14.82
N ALA A 56 -7.27 9.56 15.34
CA ALA A 56 -8.15 8.69 14.57
C ALA A 56 -9.36 9.51 14.10
N TYR A 57 -9.64 9.50 12.80
CA TYR A 57 -10.75 10.25 12.20
C TYR A 57 -11.51 9.41 11.16
N ARG A 58 -12.77 9.77 10.90
CA ARG A 58 -13.57 9.14 9.84
C ARG A 58 -13.44 9.95 8.56
N ALA A 59 -13.07 9.30 7.46
CA ALA A 59 -12.79 9.96 6.20
C ALA A 59 -13.92 9.82 5.17
N ALA A 60 -15.18 9.81 5.60
CA ALA A 60 -16.31 9.77 4.69
C ALA A 60 -16.37 11.05 3.82
N PRO A 61 -16.80 10.95 2.54
CA PRO A 61 -17.22 9.73 1.85
C PRO A 61 -16.08 8.92 1.20
N GLN A 62 -14.82 9.37 1.30
CA GLN A 62 -13.68 8.72 0.63
C GLN A 62 -13.43 7.30 1.14
N PHE A 63 -13.67 7.06 2.43
CA PHE A 63 -13.57 5.75 3.05
C PHE A 63 -14.86 5.40 3.80
N PRO A 64 -15.19 4.10 3.94
CA PRO A 64 -16.36 3.65 4.70
C PRO A 64 -16.36 4.21 6.12
N GLN A 65 -17.53 4.56 6.64
CA GLN A 65 -17.65 5.19 7.97
C GLN A 65 -17.05 4.34 9.10
N TRP A 66 -17.06 3.02 8.98
CA TRP A 66 -16.57 2.09 10.00
C TRP A 66 -15.03 1.98 10.02
N GLN A 67 -14.35 2.43 8.96
CA GLN A 67 -12.89 2.38 8.86
C GLN A 67 -12.28 3.67 9.42
N PRO A 68 -11.55 3.62 10.55
CA PRO A 68 -10.80 4.77 11.03
C PRO A 68 -9.59 5.04 10.13
N CYS A 69 -9.36 6.31 9.82
CA CYS A 69 -8.11 6.81 9.28
C CYS A 69 -7.26 7.38 10.41
N TYR A 70 -5.94 7.31 10.25
CA TYR A 70 -4.99 7.77 11.26
C TYR A 70 -4.19 8.97 10.76
N GLY A 71 -3.77 9.84 11.68
CA GLY A 71 -3.05 11.07 11.37
C GLY A 71 -3.97 12.27 11.46
N GLN A 72 -3.98 13.13 10.44
CA GLN A 72 -4.84 14.31 10.44
C GLN A 72 -5.47 14.56 9.07
N ARG A 73 -6.79 14.75 9.05
CA ARG A 73 -7.56 14.96 7.81
C ARG A 73 -7.18 16.24 7.06
N TYR A 74 -6.93 17.33 7.79
CA TYR A 74 -6.71 18.66 7.21
C TYR A 74 -5.30 19.17 7.57
N ILE A 75 -4.29 18.53 6.98
CA ILE A 75 -2.87 18.77 7.27
C ILE A 75 -2.48 20.25 7.09
N ALA A 76 -2.97 20.90 6.03
CA ALA A 76 -2.72 22.32 5.75
C ALA A 76 -3.23 23.28 6.85
N ARG A 77 -4.12 22.84 7.73
CA ARG A 77 -4.64 23.64 8.85
C ARG A 77 -3.84 23.48 10.13
N ASN A 78 -2.89 22.54 10.18
CA ASN A 78 -2.08 22.31 11.37
C ASN A 78 -0.93 23.32 11.45
N ARG A 79 -0.94 24.15 12.51
CA ARG A 79 0.08 25.17 12.78
C ARG A 79 1.46 24.61 13.16
N ARG A 80 1.57 23.30 13.39
CA ARG A 80 2.79 22.61 13.84
C ARG A 80 3.70 22.21 12.67
N PHE A 81 3.19 22.23 11.45
CA PHE A 81 3.87 21.69 10.28
C PHE A 81 3.86 22.67 9.13
N ASP A 82 4.93 22.60 8.34
CA ASP A 82 4.92 23.04 6.96
C ASP A 82 4.61 21.85 6.05
N VAL A 83 3.93 22.17 4.96
CA VAL A 83 3.44 21.20 3.98
C VAL A 83 3.91 21.69 2.62
N GLN A 84 4.64 20.83 1.92
CA GLN A 84 5.14 21.10 0.57
C GLN A 84 4.62 19.99 -0.35
N GLU A 85 4.08 20.36 -1.50
CA GLU A 85 3.71 19.37 -2.52
C GLU A 85 4.96 18.65 -3.02
N VAL A 86 4.92 17.31 -3.08
CA VAL A 86 6.05 16.50 -3.58
C VAL A 86 6.35 16.86 -5.04
N ALA A 87 5.34 17.24 -5.81
CA ALA A 87 5.47 17.68 -7.20
C ALA A 87 6.36 18.94 -7.37
N ASN A 88 6.54 19.74 -6.31
CA ASN A 88 7.34 20.97 -6.35
C ASN A 88 8.77 20.76 -5.83
N LEU A 89 9.15 19.53 -5.45
CA LEU A 89 10.48 19.21 -4.93
C LEU A 89 11.39 18.69 -6.06
N SER A 90 12.71 18.72 -5.83
CA SER A 90 13.70 18.27 -6.82
C SER A 90 13.61 16.77 -7.16
N PHE A 91 12.90 16.00 -6.34
CA PHE A 91 12.63 14.57 -6.54
C PHE A 91 11.17 14.31 -6.94
N ALA A 92 10.49 15.28 -7.54
CA ALA A 92 9.19 15.06 -8.17
C ALA A 92 9.25 13.84 -9.10
N GLY A 93 8.20 13.01 -9.08
CA GLY A 93 8.14 11.77 -9.88
C GLY A 93 8.82 10.55 -9.26
N ILE A 94 9.49 10.68 -8.11
CA ILE A 94 10.15 9.54 -7.42
C ILE A 94 9.20 8.36 -7.17
N GLU A 95 7.94 8.63 -6.82
CA GLU A 95 6.95 7.58 -6.61
C GLU A 95 6.64 6.83 -7.92
N THR A 96 6.47 7.56 -9.03
CA THR A 96 6.25 6.95 -10.35
C THR A 96 7.43 6.06 -10.76
N ASP A 97 8.66 6.51 -10.50
CA ASP A 97 9.85 5.71 -10.78
C ASP A 97 9.91 4.45 -9.92
N LEU A 98 9.60 4.55 -8.62
CA LEU A 98 9.54 3.41 -7.72
C LEU A 98 8.48 2.39 -8.15
N ARG A 99 7.28 2.86 -8.52
CA ARG A 99 6.18 2.02 -9.03
C ARG A 99 6.60 1.27 -10.30
N ARG A 100 7.25 1.97 -11.23
CA ARG A 100 7.81 1.37 -12.45
C ARG A 100 8.81 0.28 -12.15
N PHE A 101 9.82 0.57 -11.33
CA PHE A 101 10.85 -0.42 -11.00
C PHE A 101 10.27 -1.63 -10.25
N ALA A 102 9.28 -1.42 -9.38
CA ALA A 102 8.61 -2.51 -8.68
C ALA A 102 7.85 -3.44 -9.65
N MET A 103 7.12 -2.87 -10.60
CA MET A 103 6.38 -3.61 -11.63
C MET A 103 7.35 -4.41 -12.53
N GLU A 104 8.37 -3.75 -13.10
CA GLU A 104 9.39 -4.40 -13.94
C GLU A 104 10.08 -5.56 -13.20
N ALA A 105 10.42 -5.37 -11.92
CA ALA A 105 11.03 -6.43 -11.11
C ALA A 105 10.08 -7.61 -10.85
N ALA A 106 8.77 -7.38 -10.75
CA ALA A 106 7.78 -8.44 -10.61
C ALA A 106 7.59 -9.23 -11.92
N GLU A 107 7.61 -8.56 -13.06
CA GLU A 107 7.55 -9.17 -14.39
C GLU A 107 8.78 -10.04 -14.66
N LEU A 108 9.98 -9.51 -14.38
CA LEU A 108 11.23 -10.27 -14.52
C LEU A 108 11.25 -11.53 -13.65
N ARG A 109 10.80 -11.43 -12.38
CA ARG A 109 10.69 -12.59 -11.49
C ARG A 109 9.71 -13.63 -12.04
N SER A 110 8.58 -13.20 -12.57
CA SER A 110 7.58 -14.09 -13.16
C SER A 110 8.13 -14.80 -14.40
N ALA A 111 8.80 -14.06 -15.29
CA ALA A 111 9.44 -14.61 -16.48
C ALA A 111 10.55 -15.63 -16.13
N GLN A 112 11.36 -15.36 -15.11
CA GLN A 112 12.36 -16.31 -14.61
C GLN A 112 11.72 -17.57 -14.00
N GLY A 113 10.61 -17.42 -13.26
CA GLY A 113 9.86 -18.55 -12.72
C GLY A 113 9.29 -19.44 -13.82
N VAL A 114 8.78 -18.85 -14.90
CA VAL A 114 8.32 -19.58 -16.08
C VAL A 114 9.49 -20.27 -16.79
N ALA A 115 10.58 -19.55 -17.05
CA ALA A 115 11.77 -20.12 -17.69
C ALA A 115 12.38 -21.28 -16.89
N ARG A 116 12.34 -21.22 -15.56
CA ARG A 116 12.76 -22.30 -14.67
C ARG A 116 11.85 -23.52 -14.76
N LYS A 117 10.52 -23.34 -14.78
CA LYS A 117 9.57 -24.44 -15.00
C LYS A 117 9.73 -25.08 -16.38
N VAL A 118 10.01 -24.29 -17.42
CA VAL A 118 10.24 -24.79 -18.78
C VAL A 118 11.58 -25.55 -18.87
N LYS A 119 12.57 -25.22 -18.04
CA LYS A 119 13.86 -25.92 -17.96
C LYS A 119 13.84 -27.23 -17.18
N ASP A 120 12.75 -27.57 -16.49
CA ASP A 120 12.54 -28.87 -15.82
C ASP A 120 11.42 -29.68 -16.54
N PRO A 121 11.63 -30.25 -17.75
CA PRO A 121 10.60 -31.04 -18.44
C PRO A 121 10.55 -32.51 -18.03
N GLY A 122 11.33 -32.96 -17.04
CA GLY A 122 11.61 -34.39 -16.85
C GLY A 122 11.31 -34.93 -15.45
N THR A 123 10.04 -35.19 -15.11
CA THR A 123 9.65 -36.33 -14.24
C THR A 123 8.18 -36.70 -14.45
N LEU A 124 7.79 -37.05 -15.67
CA LEU A 124 6.57 -37.82 -15.92
C LEU A 124 6.83 -38.79 -17.09
N GLU A 125 7.68 -39.78 -16.83
CA GLU A 125 7.53 -41.11 -17.45
C GLU A 125 7.40 -42.09 -16.29
N ASP A 126 6.23 -42.72 -16.16
CA ASP A 126 6.08 -44.15 -16.45
C ASP A 126 4.70 -44.64 -15.97
N ALA A 127 3.85 -45.00 -16.93
CA ALA A 127 2.87 -46.09 -16.86
C ALA A 127 1.90 -45.99 -18.04
N SER A 128 2.39 -46.34 -19.23
CA SER A 128 1.50 -46.95 -20.24
C SER A 128 2.26 -48.06 -20.95
N ARG A 129 2.15 -49.26 -20.36
CA ARG A 129 2.41 -50.62 -20.86
C ARG A 129 1.88 -51.52 -19.72
N ASP A 130 0.97 -52.47 -19.88
CA ASP A 130 0.56 -53.29 -21.01
C ASP A 130 -0.93 -53.67 -20.89
N VAL A 131 -1.51 -54.04 -22.04
CA VAL A 131 -2.64 -54.96 -22.32
C VAL A 131 -3.53 -55.40 -21.16
#